data_AF-A0A7G8VKK7-F1
#
_entry.id   AF-A0A7G8VKK7-F1
#
_cell.length_a   1.000
_cell.length_b   1.000
_cell.length_c   1.000
_cell.angle_alpha   90.00
_cell.angle_beta   90.00
_cell.angle_gamma   90.00
#
_symmetry.space_group_name_H-M   'P 1'
#
loop_
_entity.id
_entity.type
_entity.pdbx_description
1 polymer ?
#
loop_
_entity_poly.entity_id
_entity_poly.type
_entity_poly.pdbx_seq_one_letter_code
_entity_poly.pdbx_strand_id
1 'polypeptide(L)'
;MREPHRAKHGLPRLRVFRWLPAMALLAMGCAHAAGYVAGGTGNGGAGQSGGTGGAGGAGATVSGDGATSIGAGGDGGVGASGGTGGTGGVGASATANGATAIGGGGTGALGEAGGTGGVGGSGAQASANGAIALGAGGAGVAGCCGNPAPVGGSGAQASGNSAVAIGSASGSSQGAVASGDGSTAIGGANGGRSGAAALATGGVAIGSGSQVAIGATGSVAIGANSVATAANTVSFGSAGQTRALVNVSAGAVTATSTDAVNGSQLFTVQGTANSALGLAQNSAQYGAGGTTLQLNANGGAGTTINNVSAGQATTDAANVGQVQQAQQTAITTANNFTIQQVNALQGLMNQALTSGVCAVNANGSVACGPGASSSGAGSTAMGNKAAASGNNAVALGANAQATGNNAVALGQGSVADRDNTVSVGNAATGQLRGITNVAPGVLGTDAVNVNQLQQAVSNATSQANAFAAQGVAAALAMPSMPTLPAGKKWMGAAAGNYAGASAIGFAFGYQVNEGLNLGVGVSTATSSGSNGNRVAARVQAGYAW
;
A
#
# COMPACT_ATOMS: atom_id res chain seq x y z
N MET A 1 -41.47 -64.58 -14.71
CA MET A 1 -41.89 -65.58 -15.71
C MET A 1 -41.93 -66.94 -15.03
N ARG A 2 -43.11 -67.56 -15.10
CA ARG A 2 -43.50 -68.96 -14.83
C ARG A 2 -43.00 -69.70 -13.57
N GLU A 3 -44.02 -69.98 -12.76
CA GLU A 3 -44.16 -70.87 -11.62
C GLU A 3 -44.42 -72.35 -12.12
N PRO A 4 -44.88 -73.33 -11.30
CA PRO A 4 -44.14 -74.53 -10.86
C PRO A 4 -44.90 -75.86 -11.17
N HIS A 5 -44.51 -77.02 -10.59
CA HIS A 5 -45.44 -78.05 -10.03
C HIS A 5 -44.73 -79.33 -9.52
N ARG A 6 -44.98 -79.70 -8.23
CA ARG A 6 -45.62 -80.94 -7.67
C ARG A 6 -44.95 -82.30 -7.99
N ALA A 7 -44.83 -83.30 -7.11
CA ALA A 7 -45.73 -83.85 -6.07
C ALA A 7 -44.88 -84.63 -5.01
N LYS A 8 -45.16 -84.70 -3.69
CA LYS A 8 -46.28 -85.22 -2.86
C LYS A 8 -46.36 -86.75 -2.67
N HIS A 9 -46.30 -87.15 -1.38
CA HIS A 9 -46.74 -88.40 -0.71
C HIS A 9 -45.83 -89.65 -0.82
N GLY A 10 -45.67 -90.53 0.18
CA GLY A 10 -46.39 -90.68 1.45
C GLY A 10 -45.58 -91.44 2.53
N LEU A 11 -46.00 -91.25 3.77
CA LEU A 11 -45.65 -92.05 4.96
C LEU A 11 -46.46 -93.36 4.98
N PRO A 12 -45.99 -94.37 5.73
CA PRO A 12 -46.85 -94.91 6.78
C PRO A 12 -46.16 -95.06 8.14
N ARG A 13 -46.99 -94.96 9.18
CA ARG A 13 -46.69 -95.21 10.60
C ARG A 13 -47.05 -96.66 10.95
N LEU A 14 -46.27 -97.32 11.84
CA LEU A 14 -46.71 -98.19 12.97
C LEU A 14 -45.46 -98.82 13.63
N ARG A 15 -45.03 -98.38 14.83
CA ARG A 15 -45.34 -98.84 16.20
C ARG A 15 -44.60 -100.11 16.69
N VAL A 16 -43.70 -99.85 17.67
CA VAL A 16 -43.62 -100.45 19.03
C VAL A 16 -42.81 -101.76 19.26
N PHE A 17 -41.71 -101.58 20.00
CA PHE A 17 -41.06 -102.40 21.05
C PHE A 17 -40.73 -103.90 20.84
N ARG A 18 -39.44 -104.23 21.00
CA ARG A 18 -38.99 -105.30 21.91
C ARG A 18 -37.53 -105.14 22.35
N TRP A 19 -37.28 -105.50 23.61
CA TRP A 19 -36.08 -105.33 24.45
C TRP A 19 -34.90 -106.30 24.16
N LEU A 20 -33.68 -105.83 24.52
CA LEU A 20 -32.52 -106.53 25.15
C LEU A 20 -31.47 -107.28 24.28
N PRO A 21 -30.20 -107.45 24.77
CA PRO A 21 -28.98 -106.91 24.16
C PRO A 21 -27.92 -107.99 23.81
N ALA A 22 -26.93 -107.69 22.94
CA ALA A 22 -25.67 -108.43 22.93
C ALA A 22 -24.56 -107.77 22.09
N MET A 23 -23.34 -107.83 22.66
CA MET A 23 -22.03 -107.91 22.02
C MET A 23 -21.36 -106.61 21.51
N ALA A 24 -20.52 -106.09 22.41
CA ALA A 24 -19.32 -105.32 22.10
C ALA A 24 -18.48 -106.04 21.02
N LEU A 25 -18.26 -105.36 19.91
CA LEU A 25 -17.31 -105.74 18.88
C LEU A 25 -16.00 -104.99 19.14
N LEU A 26 -15.06 -105.66 19.81
CA LEU A 26 -13.67 -105.23 19.93
C LEU A 26 -12.99 -105.44 18.57
N ALA A 27 -12.90 -104.38 17.77
CA ALA A 27 -11.96 -104.33 16.65
C ALA A 27 -10.71 -103.57 17.12
N MET A 28 -9.80 -104.28 17.80
CA MET A 28 -8.44 -103.79 18.05
C MET A 28 -7.63 -103.93 16.77
N GLY A 29 -7.35 -102.79 16.14
CA GLY A 29 -6.56 -102.69 14.92
C GLY A 29 -6.23 -101.25 14.57
N CYS A 30 -6.01 -100.38 15.57
CA CYS A 30 -5.36 -99.09 15.37
C CYS A 30 -3.90 -99.26 15.81
N ALA A 31 -2.95 -98.97 14.91
CA ALA A 31 -1.54 -98.90 15.23
C ALA A 31 -1.31 -97.75 16.22
N HIS A 32 -1.40 -98.05 17.51
CA HIS A 32 -1.01 -97.12 18.57
C HIS A 32 0.51 -97.17 18.63
N ALA A 33 1.18 -96.06 18.29
CA ALA A 33 2.58 -95.90 18.63
C ALA A 33 2.64 -95.71 20.16
N ALA A 34 3.33 -96.58 20.88
CA ALA A 34 3.51 -96.41 22.32
C ALA A 34 4.21 -95.07 22.58
N GLY A 35 3.74 -94.32 23.58
CA GLY A 35 4.40 -93.10 24.00
C GLY A 35 5.79 -93.35 24.59
N TYR A 36 6.70 -92.39 24.45
CA TYR A 36 8.06 -92.44 25.01
C TYR A 36 8.16 -91.56 26.25
N VAL A 37 8.55 -92.14 27.38
CA VAL A 37 8.77 -91.40 28.64
C VAL A 37 10.19 -91.59 29.14
N ALA A 38 10.86 -90.49 29.48
CA ALA A 38 12.20 -90.51 30.07
C ALA A 38 12.35 -89.41 31.13
N GLY A 39 12.86 -89.76 32.31
CA GLY A 39 13.02 -88.84 33.44
C GLY A 39 12.31 -89.35 34.69
N GLY A 40 13.09 -89.76 35.69
CA GLY A 40 12.59 -90.28 36.96
C GLY A 40 12.04 -89.21 37.89
N THR A 41 11.64 -89.63 39.08
CA THR A 41 11.30 -88.71 40.18
C THR A 41 12.51 -87.87 40.56
N GLY A 42 12.28 -86.64 41.02
CA GLY A 42 13.34 -85.83 41.60
C GLY A 42 13.84 -86.42 42.92
N ASN A 43 15.03 -86.02 43.33
CA ASN A 43 15.58 -86.43 44.63
C ASN A 43 14.87 -85.69 45.77
N GLY A 44 14.85 -86.30 46.95
CA GLY A 44 14.46 -85.59 48.17
C GLY A 44 15.50 -84.54 48.56
N GLY A 45 15.05 -83.44 49.16
CA GLY A 45 15.92 -82.41 49.70
C GLY A 45 16.56 -82.84 51.03
N ALA A 46 17.68 -82.21 51.38
CA ALA A 46 18.37 -82.48 52.64
C ALA A 46 17.66 -81.78 53.82
N GLY A 47 17.57 -82.45 54.98
CA GLY A 47 17.25 -81.80 56.25
C GLY A 47 18.52 -81.32 56.96
N GLN A 48 18.54 -80.06 57.38
CA GLN A 48 19.65 -79.42 58.10
C GLN A 48 19.11 -78.74 59.37
N SER A 49 19.93 -78.66 60.42
CA SER A 49 19.65 -77.89 61.66
C SER A 49 18.23 -78.07 62.22
N GLY A 50 17.73 -79.31 62.28
CA GLY A 50 16.41 -79.66 62.82
C GLY A 50 15.23 -79.48 61.85
N GLY A 51 15.48 -79.09 60.60
CA GLY A 51 14.47 -79.03 59.53
C GLY A 51 14.25 -80.38 58.82
N THR A 52 13.13 -80.49 58.10
CA THR A 52 12.80 -81.66 57.26
C THR A 52 12.98 -81.31 55.79
N GLY A 53 13.66 -82.16 55.02
CA GLY A 53 13.83 -81.95 53.59
C GLY A 53 12.52 -82.10 52.81
N GLY A 54 12.40 -81.40 51.67
CA GLY A 54 11.24 -81.53 50.80
C GLY A 54 11.24 -82.83 50.00
N ALA A 55 10.06 -83.35 49.66
CA ALA A 55 9.95 -84.49 48.75
C ALA A 55 10.34 -84.10 47.32
N GLY A 56 10.96 -85.03 46.58
CA GLY A 56 11.18 -84.85 45.14
C GLY A 56 9.88 -84.88 44.35
N GLY A 57 9.87 -84.21 43.20
CA GLY A 57 8.71 -84.18 42.31
C GLY A 57 8.50 -85.50 41.57
N ALA A 58 7.26 -85.75 41.13
CA ALA A 58 6.95 -86.89 40.26
C ALA A 58 7.73 -86.79 38.93
N GLY A 59 8.08 -87.93 38.33
CA GLY A 59 8.81 -87.98 37.06
C GLY A 59 7.99 -87.57 35.84
N ALA A 60 8.57 -87.76 34.65
CA ALA A 60 7.89 -87.50 33.40
C ALA A 60 6.64 -88.39 33.24
N THR A 61 5.59 -87.87 32.61
CA THR A 61 4.34 -88.58 32.37
C THR A 61 3.97 -88.56 30.88
N VAL A 62 3.42 -89.68 30.40
CA VAL A 62 2.85 -89.83 29.06
C VAL A 62 1.49 -90.51 29.17
N SER A 63 0.48 -89.96 28.50
CA SER A 63 -0.86 -90.57 28.41
C SER A 63 -1.44 -90.63 26.99
N GLY A 64 -0.84 -89.94 26.01
CA GLY A 64 -1.30 -89.92 24.63
C GLY A 64 -0.54 -90.88 23.71
N ASP A 65 -1.15 -91.24 22.60
CA ASP A 65 -0.55 -92.13 21.60
C ASP A 65 0.57 -91.41 20.84
N GLY A 66 1.72 -92.05 20.70
CA GLY A 66 2.90 -91.47 20.04
C GLY A 66 3.45 -90.22 20.73
N ALA A 67 3.04 -89.95 21.98
CA ALA A 67 3.49 -88.80 22.73
C ALA A 67 4.89 -89.04 23.32
N THR A 68 5.69 -87.99 23.45
CA THR A 68 7.06 -88.02 23.97
C THR A 68 7.15 -87.10 25.17
N SER A 69 7.59 -87.60 26.32
CA SER A 69 7.83 -86.80 27.52
C SER A 69 9.24 -87.05 28.05
N ILE A 70 10.05 -86.01 28.14
CA ILE A 70 11.45 -86.09 28.57
C ILE A 70 11.74 -85.03 29.63
N GLY A 71 12.02 -85.42 30.86
CA GLY A 71 12.43 -84.51 31.94
C GLY A 71 12.05 -85.03 33.31
N ALA A 72 13.05 -85.13 34.20
CA ALA A 72 12.84 -85.60 35.57
C ALA A 72 11.95 -84.65 36.39
N GLY A 73 11.37 -85.17 37.47
CA GLY A 73 10.81 -84.34 38.53
C GLY A 73 11.92 -83.46 39.14
N GLY A 74 11.54 -82.27 39.61
CA GLY A 74 12.47 -81.40 40.29
C GLY A 74 12.87 -81.95 41.65
N ASP A 75 14.06 -81.61 42.12
CA ASP A 75 14.52 -82.00 43.45
C ASP A 75 13.74 -81.26 44.54
N GLY A 76 13.55 -81.90 45.69
CA GLY A 76 13.03 -81.26 46.89
C GLY A 76 14.01 -80.24 47.46
N GLY A 77 13.47 -79.19 48.09
CA GLY A 77 14.25 -78.15 48.72
C GLY A 77 14.86 -78.58 50.05
N VAL A 78 15.89 -77.87 50.48
CA VAL A 78 16.51 -78.07 51.80
C VAL A 78 15.57 -77.54 52.89
N GLY A 79 15.42 -78.25 54.00
CA GLY A 79 14.78 -77.72 55.21
C GLY A 79 15.84 -77.35 56.24
N ALA A 80 15.85 -76.12 56.74
CA ALA A 80 16.83 -75.61 57.70
C ALA A 80 16.14 -75.02 58.94
N SER A 81 16.79 -75.08 60.10
CA SER A 81 16.38 -74.38 61.34
C SER A 81 14.94 -74.69 61.80
N GLY A 82 14.48 -75.93 61.65
CA GLY A 82 13.10 -76.34 61.97
C GLY A 82 12.06 -76.08 60.88
N GLY A 83 12.48 -75.56 59.71
CA GLY A 83 11.65 -75.43 58.52
C GLY A 83 11.48 -76.73 57.73
N THR A 84 10.52 -76.73 56.80
CA THR A 84 10.27 -77.84 55.86
C THR A 84 10.66 -77.40 54.45
N GLY A 85 11.52 -78.15 53.77
CA GLY A 85 11.92 -77.87 52.39
C GLY A 85 10.74 -78.00 51.43
N GLY A 86 10.71 -77.19 50.38
CA GLY A 86 9.64 -77.23 49.39
C GLY A 86 9.65 -78.53 48.58
N THR A 87 8.48 -78.99 48.12
CA THR A 87 8.44 -80.16 47.24
C THR A 87 8.94 -79.80 45.85
N GLY A 88 9.66 -80.71 45.20
CA GLY A 88 10.04 -80.57 43.81
C GLY A 88 8.84 -80.57 42.87
N GLY A 89 8.94 -79.87 41.75
CA GLY A 89 7.90 -79.82 40.74
C GLY A 89 7.79 -81.11 39.95
N VAL A 90 6.60 -81.41 39.42
CA VAL A 90 6.41 -82.57 38.53
C VAL A 90 7.24 -82.42 37.24
N GLY A 91 7.71 -83.54 36.69
CA GLY A 91 8.47 -83.60 35.44
C GLY A 91 7.66 -83.22 34.20
N ALA A 92 8.22 -83.46 33.02
CA ALA A 92 7.53 -83.19 31.77
C ALA A 92 6.22 -84.01 31.65
N SER A 93 5.20 -83.47 30.99
CA SER A 93 3.91 -84.14 30.81
C SER A 93 3.41 -84.00 29.37
N ALA A 94 3.22 -85.14 28.70
CA ALA A 94 2.66 -85.21 27.36
C ALA A 94 1.37 -86.07 27.38
N THR A 95 0.20 -85.43 27.38
CA THR A 95 -1.07 -86.12 27.67
C THR A 95 -1.94 -86.38 26.46
N ALA A 96 -1.65 -85.77 25.31
CA ALA A 96 -2.43 -85.89 24.08
C ALA A 96 -1.65 -86.58 22.94
N ASN A 97 -2.34 -86.98 21.88
CA ASN A 97 -1.75 -87.79 20.82
C ASN A 97 -0.68 -86.99 20.05
N GLY A 98 0.50 -87.58 19.86
CA GLY A 98 1.64 -86.96 19.18
C GLY A 98 2.22 -85.74 19.92
N ALA A 99 1.82 -85.50 21.17
CA ALA A 99 2.34 -84.39 21.97
C ALA A 99 3.80 -84.64 22.38
N THR A 100 4.63 -83.60 22.40
CA THR A 100 6.03 -83.67 22.83
C THR A 100 6.27 -82.68 23.96
N ALA A 101 6.65 -83.16 25.14
CA ALA A 101 7.02 -82.34 26.29
C ALA A 101 8.47 -82.62 26.69
N ILE A 102 9.32 -81.60 26.71
CA ILE A 102 10.72 -81.74 27.07
C ILE A 102 11.11 -80.64 28.07
N GLY A 103 11.56 -81.02 29.27
CA GLY A 103 11.95 -80.09 30.33
C GLY A 103 11.46 -80.56 31.69
N GLY A 104 12.40 -80.72 32.63
CA GLY A 104 12.10 -81.22 33.98
C GLY A 104 11.36 -80.23 34.87
N GLY A 105 10.89 -80.73 36.00
CA GLY A 105 10.27 -79.92 37.05
C GLY A 105 11.28 -78.97 37.70
N GLY A 106 10.79 -77.84 38.19
CA GLY A 106 11.57 -76.90 38.98
C GLY A 106 11.89 -77.46 40.37
N THR A 107 12.97 -76.99 40.97
CA THR A 107 13.37 -77.42 42.32
C THR A 107 12.47 -76.80 43.38
N GLY A 108 12.24 -77.54 44.46
CA GLY A 108 11.66 -77.00 45.69
C GLY A 108 12.63 -76.03 46.36
N ALA A 109 12.09 -75.05 47.08
CA ALA A 109 12.89 -74.00 47.71
C ALA A 109 13.33 -74.35 49.14
N LEU A 110 14.25 -73.56 49.67
CA LEU A 110 14.65 -73.59 51.07
C LEU A 110 13.45 -73.28 51.99
N GLY A 111 13.24 -74.11 53.00
CA GLY A 111 12.39 -73.81 54.15
C GLY A 111 13.22 -73.36 55.33
N GLU A 112 13.11 -72.10 55.72
CA GLU A 112 13.79 -71.52 56.89
C GLU A 112 12.93 -71.67 58.17
N ALA A 113 13.41 -71.14 59.30
CA ALA A 113 12.82 -71.35 60.63
C ALA A 113 11.29 -71.13 60.66
N GLY A 114 10.56 -72.20 60.95
CA GLY A 114 9.09 -72.23 61.04
C GLY A 114 8.34 -72.07 59.71
N GLY A 115 9.02 -72.09 58.56
CA GLY A 115 8.44 -71.93 57.22
C GLY A 115 8.39 -73.23 56.40
N THR A 116 7.58 -73.19 55.32
CA THR A 116 7.54 -74.20 54.26
C THR A 116 8.14 -73.59 52.99
N GLY A 117 9.15 -74.23 52.41
CA GLY A 117 9.74 -73.81 51.14
C GLY A 117 8.73 -73.93 50.00
N GLY A 118 8.83 -73.05 49.00
CA GLY A 118 7.92 -73.03 47.86
C GLY A 118 8.05 -74.31 47.03
N VAL A 119 6.92 -74.77 46.49
CA VAL A 119 6.88 -75.91 45.57
C VAL A 119 7.53 -75.53 44.25
N GLY A 120 8.35 -76.41 43.68
CA GLY A 120 8.90 -76.23 42.35
C GLY A 120 7.81 -76.24 41.28
N GLY A 121 7.98 -75.44 40.22
CA GLY A 121 7.05 -75.39 39.11
C GLY A 121 7.05 -76.70 38.30
N SER A 122 5.92 -77.02 37.68
CA SER A 122 5.87 -78.18 36.77
C SER A 122 6.79 -78.02 35.57
N GLY A 123 7.27 -79.14 35.01
CA GLY A 123 8.07 -79.15 33.78
C GLY A 123 7.29 -78.75 32.53
N ALA A 124 7.80 -79.09 31.36
CA ALA A 124 7.09 -78.84 30.11
C ALA A 124 5.75 -79.59 30.07
N GLN A 125 4.69 -78.95 29.61
CA GLN A 125 3.34 -79.52 29.51
C GLN A 125 2.83 -79.41 28.08
N ALA A 126 2.62 -80.54 27.42
CA ALA A 126 2.00 -80.62 26.09
C ALA A 126 0.69 -81.41 26.20
N SER A 127 -0.44 -80.71 26.17
CA SER A 127 -1.75 -81.26 26.52
C SER A 127 -2.76 -81.34 25.38
N ALA A 128 -2.35 -80.96 24.16
CA ALA A 128 -3.17 -81.02 22.96
C ALA A 128 -2.50 -81.81 21.83
N ASN A 129 -3.29 -82.24 20.84
CA ASN A 129 -2.81 -83.15 19.80
C ASN A 129 -1.70 -82.49 18.97
N GLY A 130 -0.54 -83.16 18.85
CA GLY A 130 0.63 -82.65 18.14
C GLY A 130 1.28 -81.41 18.76
N ALA A 131 0.93 -81.06 20.00
CA ALA A 131 1.52 -79.91 20.69
C ALA A 131 2.97 -80.19 21.11
N ILE A 132 3.82 -79.17 21.07
CA ILE A 132 5.24 -79.26 21.46
C ILE A 132 5.52 -78.25 22.56
N ALA A 133 5.95 -78.72 23.72
CA ALA A 133 6.39 -77.91 24.84
C ALA A 133 7.86 -78.21 25.17
N LEU A 134 8.73 -77.19 25.13
CA LEU A 134 10.14 -77.29 25.48
C LEU A 134 10.51 -76.21 26.51
N GLY A 135 10.76 -76.61 27.75
CA GLY A 135 11.17 -75.69 28.81
C GLY A 135 10.97 -76.25 30.20
N ALA A 136 11.92 -76.02 31.09
CA ALA A 136 11.88 -76.51 32.47
C ALA A 136 10.99 -75.62 33.38
N GLY A 137 10.51 -76.22 34.46
CA GLY A 137 9.81 -75.52 35.54
C GLY A 137 10.73 -74.59 36.33
N GLY A 138 10.16 -73.52 36.88
CA GLY A 138 10.86 -72.56 37.71
C GLY A 138 11.03 -73.05 39.14
N ALA A 139 12.11 -72.64 39.81
CA ALA A 139 12.31 -72.96 41.21
C ALA A 139 11.25 -72.28 42.11
N GLY A 140 10.87 -72.96 43.20
CA GLY A 140 10.06 -72.35 44.26
C GLY A 140 10.80 -71.20 44.95
N VAL A 141 10.08 -70.38 45.71
CA VAL A 141 10.65 -69.28 46.50
C VAL A 141 10.90 -69.74 47.95
N ALA A 142 11.95 -69.24 48.60
CA ALA A 142 12.22 -69.58 49.99
C ALA A 142 11.09 -69.10 50.92
N GLY A 143 10.76 -69.91 51.93
CA GLY A 143 9.75 -69.57 52.94
C GLY A 143 10.35 -69.45 54.34
N CYS A 144 9.92 -68.46 55.12
CA CYS A 144 10.27 -68.32 56.54
C CYS A 144 9.04 -67.98 57.38
N CYS A 145 9.17 -68.15 58.70
CA CYS A 145 8.38 -67.41 59.67
C CYS A 145 6.87 -67.67 59.61
N GLY A 146 6.47 -68.91 59.27
CA GLY A 146 5.08 -69.35 59.23
C GLY A 146 4.29 -69.02 57.96
N ASN A 147 4.88 -68.32 56.98
CA ASN A 147 4.17 -67.96 55.75
C ASN A 147 4.46 -68.98 54.61
N PRO A 148 3.43 -69.51 53.91
CA PRO A 148 3.65 -70.35 52.74
C PRO A 148 4.32 -69.57 51.61
N ALA A 149 5.35 -70.15 51.01
CA ALA A 149 6.08 -69.50 49.94
C ALA A 149 5.43 -69.70 48.56
N PRO A 150 5.58 -68.74 47.64
CA PRO A 150 5.09 -68.85 46.27
C PRO A 150 5.62 -70.08 45.52
N VAL A 151 4.74 -70.69 44.73
CA VAL A 151 5.05 -71.81 43.85
C VAL A 151 5.87 -71.31 42.65
N GLY A 152 6.80 -72.15 42.18
CA GLY A 152 7.54 -71.91 40.95
C GLY A 152 6.63 -71.88 39.72
N GLY A 153 7.00 -71.08 38.73
CA GLY A 153 6.28 -71.01 37.46
C GLY A 153 6.37 -72.32 36.71
N SER A 154 5.29 -72.73 36.05
CA SER A 154 5.32 -73.90 35.17
C SER A 154 6.23 -73.64 33.96
N GLY A 155 6.85 -74.69 33.42
CA GLY A 155 7.69 -74.64 32.23
C GLY A 155 6.91 -74.26 30.97
N ALA A 156 7.38 -74.68 29.81
CA ALA A 156 6.65 -74.41 28.57
C ALA A 156 5.29 -75.12 28.59
N GLN A 157 4.22 -74.44 28.19
CA GLN A 157 2.85 -74.96 28.16
C GLN A 157 2.29 -74.86 26.74
N ALA A 158 2.04 -75.99 26.10
CA ALA A 158 1.42 -76.08 24.79
C ALA A 158 0.07 -76.79 24.90
N SER A 159 -1.02 -76.02 24.90
CA SER A 159 -2.40 -76.49 25.13
C SER A 159 -3.33 -76.32 23.92
N GLY A 160 -2.88 -75.66 22.85
CA GLY A 160 -3.59 -75.65 21.56
C GLY A 160 -3.18 -76.82 20.66
N ASN A 161 -4.05 -77.27 19.77
CA ASN A 161 -3.72 -78.32 18.81
C ASN A 161 -2.56 -77.85 17.91
N SER A 162 -1.53 -78.68 17.77
CA SER A 162 -0.31 -78.34 17.02
C SER A 162 0.38 -77.05 17.49
N ALA A 163 0.16 -76.62 18.73
CA ALA A 163 0.81 -75.45 19.30
C ALA A 163 2.26 -75.74 19.69
N VAL A 164 3.13 -74.73 19.61
CA VAL A 164 4.55 -74.84 19.96
C VAL A 164 4.89 -73.82 21.04
N ALA A 165 5.26 -74.28 22.23
CA ALA A 165 5.75 -73.45 23.32
C ALA A 165 7.22 -73.79 23.61
N ILE A 166 8.11 -72.80 23.50
CA ILE A 166 9.54 -72.96 23.75
C ILE A 166 10.01 -71.86 24.71
N GLY A 167 10.38 -72.24 25.93
CA GLY A 167 10.90 -71.32 26.93
C GLY A 167 10.65 -71.80 28.35
N SER A 168 11.71 -71.85 29.15
CA SER A 168 11.64 -72.24 30.57
C SER A 168 11.01 -71.15 31.44
N ALA A 169 10.48 -71.56 32.59
CA ALA A 169 10.11 -70.66 33.67
C ALA A 169 11.34 -70.13 34.42
N SER A 170 11.13 -69.10 35.25
CA SER A 170 12.17 -68.48 36.09
C SER A 170 11.54 -68.03 37.41
N GLY A 171 11.95 -68.65 38.51
CA GLY A 171 11.30 -68.45 39.82
C GLY A 171 9.80 -68.76 39.72
N SER A 172 8.95 -67.83 40.15
CA SER A 172 7.49 -67.91 40.05
C SER A 172 6.90 -67.50 38.67
N SER A 173 7.72 -67.01 37.74
CA SER A 173 7.25 -66.60 36.40
C SER A 173 7.15 -67.80 35.46
N GLN A 174 6.01 -67.92 34.77
CA GLN A 174 5.72 -69.02 33.84
C GLN A 174 6.63 -69.00 32.60
N GLY A 175 6.90 -70.17 32.03
CA GLY A 175 7.59 -70.32 30.75
C GLY A 175 6.75 -69.83 29.57
N ALA A 176 7.12 -70.27 28.37
CA ALA A 176 6.33 -69.94 27.17
C ALA A 176 4.96 -70.63 27.22
N VAL A 177 3.90 -69.96 26.78
CA VAL A 177 2.53 -70.47 26.77
C VAL A 177 1.96 -70.34 25.35
N ALA A 178 1.65 -71.47 24.72
CA ALA A 178 1.01 -71.54 23.41
C ALA A 178 -0.35 -72.24 23.55
N SER A 179 -1.42 -71.45 23.68
CA SER A 179 -2.77 -71.95 23.94
C SER A 179 -3.71 -71.87 22.74
N GLY A 180 -3.37 -71.10 21.70
CA GLY A 180 -4.13 -71.10 20.46
C GLY A 180 -3.79 -72.30 19.59
N ASP A 181 -4.76 -72.81 18.83
CA ASP A 181 -4.49 -73.86 17.83
C ASP A 181 -3.49 -73.34 16.78
N GLY A 182 -2.46 -74.13 16.48
CA GLY A 182 -1.37 -73.76 15.57
C GLY A 182 -0.55 -72.54 16.03
N SER A 183 -0.66 -72.15 17.29
CA SER A 183 0.08 -71.00 17.83
C SER A 183 1.54 -71.35 18.13
N THR A 184 2.41 -70.35 18.12
CA THR A 184 3.83 -70.50 18.44
C THR A 184 4.26 -69.44 19.45
N ALA A 185 4.73 -69.87 20.62
CA ALA A 185 5.29 -69.01 21.66
C ALA A 185 6.76 -69.37 21.89
N ILE A 186 7.68 -68.44 21.62
CA ILE A 186 9.12 -68.64 21.79
C ILE A 186 9.69 -67.54 22.68
N GLY A 187 10.13 -67.91 23.86
CA GLY A 187 10.75 -67.02 24.84
C GLY A 187 10.41 -67.43 26.26
N GLY A 188 11.43 -67.77 27.06
CA GLY A 188 11.26 -68.09 28.48
C GLY A 188 11.02 -66.87 29.35
N ALA A 189 10.69 -67.12 30.62
CA ALA A 189 10.65 -66.08 31.64
C ALA A 189 12.04 -65.46 31.82
N ASN A 190 12.10 -64.14 31.97
CA ASN A 190 13.34 -63.42 32.24
C ASN A 190 13.06 -62.12 32.98
N GLY A 191 13.86 -61.80 34.02
CA GLY A 191 13.77 -60.54 34.77
C GLY A 191 12.42 -60.30 35.44
N GLY A 192 11.81 -61.35 36.03
CA GLY A 192 10.52 -61.26 36.73
C GLY A 192 9.29 -61.18 35.81
N ARG A 193 9.47 -61.44 34.51
CA ARG A 193 8.40 -61.47 33.50
C ARG A 193 8.11 -62.92 33.10
N SER A 194 6.85 -63.21 32.81
CA SER A 194 6.46 -64.49 32.20
C SER A 194 7.01 -64.62 30.78
N GLY A 195 7.06 -65.85 30.27
CA GLY A 195 7.48 -66.15 28.91
C GLY A 195 6.55 -65.60 27.83
N ALA A 196 6.88 -65.88 26.58
CA ALA A 196 6.03 -65.56 25.43
C ALA A 196 4.66 -66.24 25.56
N ALA A 197 3.58 -65.55 25.20
CA ALA A 197 2.21 -66.04 25.33
C ALA A 197 1.44 -65.91 24.00
N ALA A 198 1.28 -67.01 23.27
CA ALA A 198 0.47 -67.05 22.05
C ALA A 198 -0.91 -67.65 22.36
N LEU A 199 -1.89 -66.79 22.63
CA LEU A 199 -3.20 -67.20 23.17
C LEU A 199 -4.31 -67.31 22.09
N ALA A 200 -4.08 -66.83 20.88
CA ALA A 200 -5.02 -66.94 19.76
C ALA A 200 -4.56 -67.95 18.71
N THR A 201 -5.52 -68.51 17.97
CA THR A 201 -5.29 -69.42 16.85
C THR A 201 -4.35 -68.81 15.81
N GLY A 202 -3.32 -69.57 15.41
CA GLY A 202 -2.29 -69.13 14.46
C GLY A 202 -1.45 -67.94 14.95
N GLY A 203 -1.52 -67.58 16.23
CA GLY A 203 -0.75 -66.48 16.81
C GLY A 203 0.72 -66.84 16.99
N VAL A 204 1.63 -65.90 16.74
CA VAL A 204 3.07 -66.07 16.94
C VAL A 204 3.60 -65.03 17.93
N ALA A 205 4.08 -65.46 19.09
CA ALA A 205 4.69 -64.61 20.11
C ALA A 205 6.18 -64.95 20.26
N ILE A 206 7.07 -63.99 20.02
CA ILE A 206 8.53 -64.18 20.08
C ILE A 206 9.16 -63.14 21.00
N GLY A 207 9.81 -63.60 22.07
CA GLY A 207 10.47 -62.80 23.10
C GLY A 207 9.77 -62.89 24.46
N SER A 208 10.52 -62.73 25.55
CA SER A 208 9.96 -62.77 26.91
C SER A 208 8.88 -61.71 27.12
N GLY A 209 7.75 -62.09 27.71
CA GLY A 209 6.59 -61.24 27.89
C GLY A 209 5.89 -60.79 26.60
N SER A 210 6.29 -61.27 25.43
CA SER A 210 5.52 -61.03 24.20
C SER A 210 4.18 -61.75 24.29
N GLN A 211 3.11 -61.15 23.78
CA GLN A 211 1.77 -61.70 23.88
C GLN A 211 0.95 -61.49 22.61
N VAL A 212 0.39 -62.56 22.08
CA VAL A 212 -0.75 -62.51 21.16
C VAL A 212 -2.00 -62.75 21.99
N ALA A 213 -2.84 -61.71 22.14
CA ALA A 213 -4.04 -61.76 22.96
C ALA A 213 -5.10 -62.68 22.36
N ILE A 214 -5.99 -63.20 23.21
CA ILE A 214 -7.14 -64.01 22.79
C ILE A 214 -7.97 -63.22 21.76
N GLY A 215 -8.33 -63.85 20.64
CA GLY A 215 -9.09 -63.23 19.54
C GLY A 215 -8.23 -62.52 18.48
N ALA A 216 -6.93 -62.33 18.70
CA ALA A 216 -6.01 -61.77 17.70
C ALA A 216 -5.50 -62.84 16.73
N THR A 217 -6.42 -63.54 16.05
CA THR A 217 -6.13 -64.67 15.15
C THR A 217 -5.12 -64.29 14.06
N GLY A 218 -4.13 -65.15 13.82
CA GLY A 218 -3.13 -64.98 12.76
C GLY A 218 -2.20 -63.77 12.95
N SER A 219 -2.12 -63.20 14.17
CA SER A 219 -1.25 -62.06 14.45
C SER A 219 0.11 -62.48 15.00
N VAL A 220 1.07 -61.56 14.93
CA VAL A 220 2.46 -61.77 15.36
C VAL A 220 2.84 -60.69 16.36
N ALA A 221 3.35 -61.08 17.53
CA ALA A 221 3.99 -60.19 18.49
C ALA A 221 5.49 -60.49 18.54
N ILE A 222 6.32 -59.55 18.10
CA ILE A 222 7.77 -59.77 17.96
C ILE A 222 8.59 -58.80 18.82
N GLY A 223 9.49 -59.37 19.62
CA GLY A 223 10.28 -58.64 20.61
C GLY A 223 9.69 -58.71 22.01
N ALA A 224 10.53 -58.55 23.03
CA ALA A 224 10.10 -58.62 24.42
C ALA A 224 9.00 -57.60 24.73
N ASN A 225 7.95 -58.00 25.47
CA ASN A 225 6.79 -57.16 25.80
C ASN A 225 6.01 -56.61 24.60
N SER A 226 6.17 -57.16 23.39
CA SER A 226 5.28 -56.82 22.28
C SER A 226 3.92 -57.45 22.49
N VAL A 227 2.83 -56.71 22.24
CA VAL A 227 1.47 -57.21 22.43
C VAL A 227 0.68 -57.00 21.14
N ALA A 228 0.15 -58.08 20.58
CA ALA A 228 -0.77 -58.05 19.45
C ALA A 228 -2.20 -58.30 19.95
N THR A 229 -3.08 -57.31 19.76
CA THR A 229 -4.48 -57.35 20.24
C THR A 229 -5.51 -57.43 19.11
N ALA A 230 -5.08 -57.31 17.85
CA ALA A 230 -5.94 -57.34 16.67
C ALA A 230 -5.53 -58.46 15.71
N ALA A 231 -6.51 -59.11 15.08
CA ALA A 231 -6.28 -60.15 14.09
C ALA A 231 -5.51 -59.62 12.86
N ASN A 232 -4.71 -60.47 12.22
CA ASN A 232 -3.93 -60.16 11.01
C ASN A 232 -2.98 -58.94 11.15
N THR A 233 -2.37 -58.76 12.32
CA THR A 233 -1.41 -57.67 12.55
C THR A 233 -0.04 -58.19 12.98
N VAL A 234 1.00 -57.40 12.74
CA VAL A 234 2.32 -57.60 13.34
C VAL A 234 2.58 -56.46 14.31
N SER A 235 2.73 -56.80 15.59
CA SER A 235 3.07 -55.86 16.65
C SER A 235 4.55 -55.91 16.99
N PHE A 236 5.21 -54.77 16.85
CA PHE A 236 6.61 -54.57 17.25
C PHE A 236 6.73 -53.96 18.64
N GLY A 237 5.65 -53.85 19.42
CA GLY A 237 5.68 -53.17 20.70
C GLY A 237 4.39 -53.31 21.50
N SER A 238 4.24 -52.47 22.51
CA SER A 238 3.02 -52.35 23.32
C SER A 238 2.69 -50.88 23.56
N ALA A 239 1.54 -50.60 24.18
CA ALA A 239 1.17 -49.24 24.55
C ALA A 239 2.28 -48.60 25.40
N GLY A 240 2.83 -47.48 24.94
CA GLY A 240 3.94 -46.77 25.59
C GLY A 240 5.34 -47.34 25.34
N GLN A 241 5.48 -48.47 24.62
CA GLN A 241 6.76 -49.07 24.26
C GLN A 241 6.75 -49.52 22.80
N THR A 242 6.95 -48.56 21.89
CA THR A 242 7.03 -48.80 20.45
C THR A 242 8.48 -48.99 20.01
N ARG A 243 8.67 -49.72 18.90
CA ARG A 243 9.99 -49.89 18.26
C ARG A 243 10.02 -49.20 16.92
N ALA A 244 11.18 -48.65 16.57
CA ALA A 244 11.43 -48.18 15.22
C ALA A 244 11.61 -49.36 14.27
N LEU A 245 11.00 -49.27 13.09
CA LEU A 245 11.28 -50.18 11.97
C LEU A 245 12.40 -49.56 11.12
N VAL A 246 13.61 -50.09 11.23
CA VAL A 246 14.81 -49.57 10.56
C VAL A 246 15.25 -50.47 9.42
N ASN A 247 16.10 -49.95 8.53
CA ASN A 247 16.59 -50.65 7.32
C ASN A 247 15.47 -51.01 6.32
N VAL A 248 14.44 -50.16 6.24
CA VAL A 248 13.36 -50.29 5.27
C VAL A 248 13.79 -49.63 3.95
N SER A 249 13.95 -50.46 2.91
CA SER A 249 14.16 -49.97 1.55
C SER A 249 12.95 -49.15 1.09
N ALA A 250 13.14 -48.26 0.11
CA ALA A 250 12.05 -47.45 -0.42
C ALA A 250 10.96 -48.35 -1.01
N GLY A 251 9.73 -48.26 -0.49
CA GLY A 251 8.59 -49.00 -1.01
C GLY A 251 8.13 -48.46 -2.35
N ALA A 252 7.44 -49.25 -3.17
CA ALA A 252 6.82 -48.71 -4.37
C ALA A 252 5.73 -47.68 -3.99
N VAL A 253 5.72 -46.50 -4.60
CA VAL A 253 4.66 -45.49 -4.39
C VAL A 253 3.74 -45.51 -5.61
N THR A 254 2.80 -46.45 -5.62
CA THR A 254 1.79 -46.64 -6.66
C THR A 254 0.40 -46.77 -6.04
N ALA A 255 -0.66 -46.61 -6.83
CA ALA A 255 -2.05 -46.59 -6.34
C ALA A 255 -2.49 -47.89 -5.63
N THR A 256 -1.83 -49.01 -5.92
CA THR A 256 -2.15 -50.33 -5.35
C THR A 256 -1.05 -50.87 -4.43
N SER A 257 -0.06 -50.04 -4.08
CA SER A 257 1.08 -50.49 -3.27
C SER A 257 0.65 -50.83 -1.85
N THR A 258 1.20 -51.92 -1.33
CA THR A 258 1.07 -52.36 0.07
C THR A 258 2.43 -52.30 0.81
N ASP A 259 3.43 -51.66 0.20
CA ASP A 259 4.77 -51.57 0.75
C ASP A 259 4.85 -50.53 1.88
N ALA A 260 5.76 -50.75 2.82
CA ALA A 260 6.10 -49.74 3.81
C ALA A 260 6.86 -48.58 3.15
N VAL A 261 6.39 -47.34 3.33
CA VAL A 261 7.10 -46.13 2.91
C VAL A 261 8.13 -45.73 3.95
N ASN A 262 9.33 -45.35 3.51
CA ASN A 262 10.39 -44.93 4.42
C ASN A 262 10.48 -43.39 4.54
N GLY A 263 11.33 -42.92 5.45
CA GLY A 263 11.45 -41.48 5.76
C GLY A 263 11.93 -40.62 4.59
N SER A 264 12.78 -41.12 3.70
CA SER A 264 13.25 -40.33 2.55
C SER A 264 12.13 -40.06 1.54
N GLN A 265 11.21 -41.01 1.35
CA GLN A 265 10.04 -40.84 0.48
C GLN A 265 9.06 -39.81 1.05
N LEU A 266 8.80 -39.84 2.36
CA LEU A 266 7.95 -38.84 3.02
C LEU A 266 8.60 -37.45 3.01
N PHE A 267 9.92 -37.38 3.17
CA PHE A 267 10.66 -36.12 3.11
C PHE A 267 10.55 -35.46 1.72
N THR A 268 10.60 -36.24 0.63
CA THR A 268 10.35 -35.73 -0.73
C THR A 268 8.96 -35.11 -0.84
N VAL A 269 7.92 -35.78 -0.35
CA VAL A 269 6.55 -35.26 -0.35
C VAL A 269 6.43 -33.97 0.47
N GLN A 270 7.06 -33.92 1.66
CA GLN A 270 7.09 -32.71 2.49
C GLN A 270 7.76 -31.54 1.78
N GLY A 271 8.85 -31.80 1.04
CA GLY A 271 9.51 -30.80 0.20
C GLY A 271 8.55 -30.21 -0.84
N THR A 272 7.84 -31.08 -1.58
CA THR A 272 6.83 -30.65 -2.56
C THR A 272 5.71 -29.82 -1.92
N ALA A 273 5.19 -30.24 -0.75
CA ALA A 273 4.15 -29.50 -0.03
C ALA A 273 4.63 -28.12 0.43
N ASN A 274 5.86 -28.02 0.94
CA ASN A 274 6.45 -26.74 1.36
C ASN A 274 6.69 -25.80 0.18
N SER A 275 7.15 -26.32 -0.95
CA SER A 275 7.29 -25.53 -2.19
C SER A 275 5.93 -25.02 -2.69
N ALA A 276 4.89 -25.85 -2.66
CA ALA A 276 3.53 -25.43 -3.02
C ALA A 276 3.01 -24.33 -2.09
N LEU A 277 3.25 -24.43 -0.78
CA LEU A 277 2.89 -23.41 0.20
C LEU A 277 3.68 -22.11 0.01
N GLY A 278 4.97 -22.20 -0.34
CA GLY A 278 5.79 -21.02 -0.66
C GLY A 278 5.32 -20.29 -1.92
N LEU A 279 4.96 -21.05 -2.96
CA LEU A 279 4.38 -20.49 -4.19
C LEU A 279 3.03 -19.82 -3.93
N ALA A 280 2.16 -20.42 -3.11
CA ALA A 280 0.89 -19.83 -2.75
C ALA A 280 1.05 -18.46 -2.07
N GLN A 281 2.06 -18.30 -1.20
CA GLN A 281 2.31 -17.06 -0.46
C GLN A 281 2.76 -15.88 -1.34
N ASN A 282 3.47 -16.15 -2.44
CA ASN A 282 3.95 -15.10 -3.36
C ASN A 282 3.07 -14.95 -4.61
N SER A 283 1.89 -15.57 -4.64
CA SER A 283 0.96 -15.54 -5.77
C SER A 283 -0.11 -14.46 -5.63
N ALA A 284 -0.77 -14.14 -6.75
CA ALA A 284 -1.99 -13.34 -6.74
C ALA A 284 -3.15 -14.20 -6.21
N GLN A 285 -3.79 -13.76 -5.12
CA GLN A 285 -4.85 -14.51 -4.44
C GLN A 285 -6.19 -13.81 -4.59
N TYR A 286 -7.26 -14.57 -4.81
CA TYR A 286 -8.60 -14.02 -4.74
C TYR A 286 -9.00 -13.81 -3.28
N GLY A 287 -9.48 -12.62 -2.93
CA GLY A 287 -10.05 -12.34 -1.62
C GLY A 287 -11.35 -13.11 -1.38
N ALA A 288 -11.83 -13.11 -0.14
CA ALA A 288 -13.07 -13.77 0.25
C ALA A 288 -14.24 -13.31 -0.64
N GLY A 289 -14.90 -14.26 -1.30
CA GLY A 289 -16.00 -13.98 -2.25
C GLY A 289 -15.58 -13.78 -3.70
N GLY A 290 -14.28 -13.86 -4.03
CA GLY A 290 -13.79 -13.86 -5.43
C GLY A 290 -13.87 -12.51 -6.16
N THR A 291 -14.30 -11.44 -5.48
CA THR A 291 -14.49 -10.10 -6.08
C THR A 291 -13.24 -9.24 -6.07
N THR A 292 -12.20 -9.63 -5.34
CA THR A 292 -10.95 -8.88 -5.23
C THR A 292 -9.77 -9.79 -5.53
N LEU A 293 -8.77 -9.26 -6.23
CA LEU A 293 -7.47 -9.91 -6.43
C LEU A 293 -6.44 -9.18 -5.57
N GLN A 294 -5.90 -9.87 -4.56
CA GLN A 294 -4.86 -9.36 -3.68
C GLN A 294 -3.49 -9.81 -4.18
N LEU A 295 -2.62 -8.84 -4.44
CA LEU A 295 -1.21 -9.07 -4.72
C LEU A 295 -0.45 -8.94 -3.41
N ASN A 296 0.33 -9.97 -3.04
CA ASN A 296 1.06 -10.02 -1.77
C ASN A 296 0.14 -9.90 -0.52
N ALA A 297 -0.76 -10.88 -0.36
CA ALA A 297 -1.77 -10.93 0.70
C ALA A 297 -1.19 -10.94 2.14
N ASN A 298 0.13 -11.11 2.31
CA ASN A 298 0.81 -11.21 3.60
C ASN A 298 1.31 -9.87 4.16
N GLY A 299 0.94 -8.72 3.57
CA GLY A 299 1.14 -7.40 4.18
C GLY A 299 2.50 -6.72 3.91
N GLY A 300 3.08 -6.92 2.72
CA GLY A 300 4.32 -6.24 2.29
C GLY A 300 4.11 -4.90 1.55
N ALA A 301 5.20 -4.34 1.04
CA ALA A 301 5.17 -3.18 0.15
C ALA A 301 4.38 -3.48 -1.15
N GLY A 302 3.87 -2.42 -1.80
CA GLY A 302 3.08 -2.54 -3.02
C GLY A 302 3.81 -3.31 -4.14
N THR A 303 3.07 -4.10 -4.91
CA THR A 303 3.61 -4.91 -6.02
C THR A 303 3.52 -4.14 -7.33
N THR A 304 4.65 -4.04 -8.05
CA THR A 304 4.66 -3.47 -9.41
C THR A 304 4.12 -4.48 -10.41
N ILE A 305 3.10 -4.09 -11.19
CA ILE A 305 2.56 -4.89 -12.29
C ILE A 305 3.15 -4.35 -13.61
N ASN A 306 3.96 -5.14 -14.30
CA ASN A 306 4.55 -4.78 -15.59
C ASN A 306 3.87 -5.54 -16.75
N ASN A 307 4.13 -5.10 -17.99
CA ASN A 307 3.56 -5.69 -19.21
C ASN A 307 2.01 -5.69 -19.25
N VAL A 308 1.39 -4.66 -18.66
CA VAL A 308 -0.07 -4.46 -18.75
C VAL A 308 -0.40 -3.84 -20.11
N SER A 309 -1.08 -4.61 -20.97
CA SER A 309 -1.59 -4.10 -22.25
C SER A 309 -2.65 -3.02 -22.03
N ALA A 310 -2.93 -2.22 -23.05
CA ALA A 310 -3.98 -1.21 -22.95
C ALA A 310 -5.35 -1.88 -22.70
N GLY A 311 -6.07 -1.43 -21.67
CA GLY A 311 -7.42 -1.89 -21.38
C GLY A 311 -8.39 -1.48 -22.50
N GLN A 312 -9.28 -2.39 -22.89
CA GLN A 312 -10.26 -2.19 -23.96
C GLN A 312 -11.68 -2.08 -23.41
N ALA A 313 -12.02 -2.88 -22.40
CA ALA A 313 -13.29 -2.79 -21.69
C ALA A 313 -13.24 -1.77 -20.56
N THR A 314 -14.41 -1.27 -20.14
CA THR A 314 -14.54 -0.32 -19.02
C THR A 314 -14.13 -0.91 -17.67
N THR A 315 -14.04 -2.24 -17.58
CA THR A 315 -13.62 -3.00 -16.40
C THR A 315 -12.15 -3.37 -16.42
N ASP A 316 -11.43 -3.07 -17.52
CA ASP A 316 -10.01 -3.40 -17.63
C ASP A 316 -9.17 -2.39 -16.85
N ALA A 317 -8.01 -2.85 -16.37
CA ALA A 317 -7.03 -1.94 -15.78
C ALA A 317 -6.43 -1.03 -16.86
N ALA A 318 -6.40 0.28 -16.61
CA ALA A 318 -5.70 1.23 -17.45
C ALA A 318 -4.19 1.11 -17.22
N ASN A 319 -3.41 0.97 -18.30
CA ASN A 319 -1.97 1.04 -18.18
C ASN A 319 -1.48 2.50 -18.10
N VAL A 320 -0.22 2.70 -17.71
CA VAL A 320 0.36 4.05 -17.55
C VAL A 320 0.32 4.86 -18.85
N GLY A 321 0.46 4.20 -20.01
CA GLY A 321 0.37 4.87 -21.32
C GLY A 321 -1.01 5.47 -21.59
N GLN A 322 -2.10 4.80 -21.21
CA GLN A 322 -3.46 5.34 -21.33
C GLN A 322 -3.68 6.55 -20.42
N VAL A 323 -3.16 6.51 -19.18
CA VAL A 323 -3.24 7.65 -18.24
C VAL A 323 -2.45 8.85 -18.75
N GLN A 324 -1.24 8.63 -19.25
CA GLN A 324 -0.40 9.67 -19.85
C GLN A 324 -1.07 10.29 -21.09
N GLN A 325 -1.69 9.48 -21.95
CA GLN A 325 -2.46 9.99 -23.09
C GLN A 325 -3.65 10.84 -22.64
N ALA A 326 -4.44 10.38 -21.67
CA ALA A 326 -5.55 11.15 -21.13
C ALA A 326 -5.09 12.49 -20.54
N GLN A 327 -3.97 12.49 -19.80
CA GLN A 327 -3.36 13.70 -19.25
C GLN A 327 -2.91 14.65 -20.37
N GLN A 328 -2.25 14.14 -21.40
CA GLN A 328 -1.79 14.96 -22.53
C GLN A 328 -2.96 15.57 -23.31
N THR A 329 -4.03 14.81 -23.54
CA THR A 329 -5.26 15.32 -24.18
C THR A 329 -5.91 16.44 -23.35
N ALA A 330 -5.96 16.30 -22.03
CA ALA A 330 -6.49 17.33 -21.14
C ALA A 330 -5.65 18.62 -21.20
N ILE A 331 -4.32 18.50 -21.16
CA ILE A 331 -3.40 19.64 -21.28
C ILE A 331 -3.56 20.33 -22.63
N THR A 332 -3.58 19.58 -23.73
CA THR A 332 -3.76 20.14 -25.08
C THR A 332 -5.09 20.88 -25.20
N THR A 333 -6.17 20.34 -24.63
CA THR A 333 -7.49 21.00 -24.63
C THR A 333 -7.47 22.31 -23.85
N ALA A 334 -6.85 22.32 -22.66
CA ALA A 334 -6.72 23.53 -21.84
C ALA A 334 -5.85 24.62 -22.51
N ASN A 335 -4.73 24.21 -23.12
CA ASN A 335 -3.87 25.11 -23.88
C ASN A 335 -4.60 25.69 -25.09
N ASN A 336 -5.33 24.86 -25.84
CA ASN A 336 -6.12 25.32 -26.99
C ASN A 336 -7.17 26.35 -26.56
N PHE A 337 -7.91 26.11 -25.48
CA PHE A 337 -8.86 27.09 -24.95
C PHE A 337 -8.18 28.43 -24.62
N THR A 338 -7.04 28.38 -23.93
CA THR A 338 -6.28 29.58 -23.55
C THR A 338 -5.77 30.35 -24.78
N ILE A 339 -5.23 29.65 -25.78
CA ILE A 339 -4.76 30.24 -27.04
C ILE A 339 -5.92 30.89 -27.80
N GLN A 340 -7.09 30.25 -27.87
CA GLN A 340 -8.26 30.84 -28.51
C GLN A 340 -8.68 32.16 -27.84
N GLN A 341 -8.65 32.22 -26.51
CA GLN A 341 -8.95 33.44 -25.76
C GLN A 341 -7.90 34.54 -25.99
N VAL A 342 -6.61 34.19 -26.01
CA VAL A 342 -5.53 35.15 -26.30
C VAL A 342 -5.62 35.67 -27.74
N ASN A 343 -5.89 34.80 -28.71
CA ASN A 343 -6.05 35.18 -30.11
C ASN A 343 -7.27 36.07 -30.33
N ALA A 344 -8.40 35.79 -29.65
CA ALA A 344 -9.58 36.64 -29.71
C ALA A 344 -9.29 38.06 -29.16
N LEU A 345 -8.57 38.14 -28.03
CA LEU A 345 -8.14 39.41 -27.45
C LEU A 345 -7.15 40.15 -28.36
N GLN A 346 -6.17 39.44 -28.93
CA GLN A 346 -5.21 40.02 -29.86
C GLN A 346 -5.88 40.51 -31.15
N GLY A 347 -6.88 39.79 -31.66
CA GLY A 347 -7.72 40.20 -32.78
C GLY A 347 -8.47 41.50 -32.47
N LEU A 348 -9.07 41.61 -31.29
CA LEU A 348 -9.75 42.82 -30.84
C LEU A 348 -8.77 44.01 -30.73
N MET A 349 -7.58 43.82 -30.15
CA MET A 349 -6.56 44.87 -30.05
C MET A 349 -6.04 45.31 -31.42
N ASN A 350 -5.77 44.37 -32.32
CA ASN A 350 -5.34 44.67 -33.68
C ASN A 350 -6.43 45.40 -34.46
N GLN A 351 -7.69 45.02 -34.30
CA GLN A 351 -8.81 45.71 -34.93
C GLN A 351 -9.00 47.12 -34.36
N ALA A 352 -8.81 47.33 -33.06
CA ALA A 352 -8.80 48.66 -32.44
C ALA A 352 -7.68 49.55 -32.99
N LEU A 353 -6.48 48.99 -33.21
CA LEU A 353 -5.36 49.73 -33.79
C LEU A 353 -5.53 49.98 -35.30
N THR A 354 -6.05 49.00 -36.04
CA THR A 354 -6.23 49.07 -37.50
C THR A 354 -7.42 49.93 -37.91
N SER A 355 -8.47 50.01 -37.08
CA SER A 355 -9.66 50.84 -37.34
C SER A 355 -9.44 52.35 -37.16
N GLY A 356 -8.19 52.79 -36.91
CA GLY A 356 -7.77 54.16 -37.22
C GLY A 356 -8.11 55.21 -36.16
N VAL A 357 -8.28 54.82 -34.90
CA VAL A 357 -8.49 55.81 -33.83
C VAL A 357 -7.18 56.54 -33.55
N CYS A 358 -6.10 55.82 -33.21
CA CYS A 358 -4.77 56.38 -32.93
C CYS A 358 -3.63 55.35 -33.10
N ALA A 359 -2.53 55.73 -33.76
CA ALA A 359 -1.27 55.01 -33.79
C ALA A 359 -0.26 55.70 -32.86
N VAL A 360 0.42 54.95 -32.00
CA VAL A 360 1.54 55.43 -31.18
C VAL A 360 2.83 54.82 -31.74
N ASN A 361 3.76 55.66 -32.18
CA ASN A 361 5.02 55.21 -32.77
C ASN A 361 6.12 55.06 -31.71
N ALA A 362 7.16 54.28 -32.03
CA ALA A 362 8.31 54.04 -31.15
C ALA A 362 9.04 55.32 -30.69
N ASN A 363 8.89 56.43 -31.43
CA ASN A 363 9.47 57.73 -31.10
C ASN A 363 8.55 58.62 -30.23
N GLY A 364 7.56 58.00 -29.56
CA GLY A 364 6.60 58.69 -28.70
C GLY A 364 5.59 59.58 -29.42
N SER A 365 5.46 59.47 -30.76
CA SER A 365 4.51 60.28 -31.53
C SER A 365 3.14 59.60 -31.65
N VAL A 366 2.08 60.41 -31.74
CA VAL A 366 0.68 59.94 -31.76
C VAL A 366 -0.02 60.44 -33.02
N ALA A 367 -0.53 59.55 -33.86
CA ALA A 367 -1.27 59.89 -35.09
C ALA A 367 -2.69 59.31 -35.04
N CYS A 368 -3.71 60.16 -34.88
CA CYS A 368 -5.10 59.78 -34.76
C CYS A 368 -5.93 60.23 -35.97
N GLY A 369 -6.65 59.31 -36.60
CA GLY A 369 -7.50 59.55 -37.76
C GLY A 369 -6.91 59.05 -39.09
N PRO A 370 -7.77 58.79 -40.11
CA PRO A 370 -7.33 58.27 -41.40
C PRO A 370 -6.28 59.19 -42.07
N GLY A 371 -5.14 58.62 -42.44
CA GLY A 371 -4.05 59.35 -43.10
C GLY A 371 -3.33 60.38 -42.22
N ALA A 372 -3.56 60.41 -40.90
CA ALA A 372 -2.77 61.24 -39.99
C ALA A 372 -1.31 60.75 -39.94
N SER A 373 -0.36 61.68 -39.92
CA SER A 373 1.08 61.40 -39.91
C SER A 373 1.78 62.22 -38.84
N SER A 374 2.35 61.55 -37.84
CA SER A 374 3.11 62.17 -36.75
C SER A 374 4.57 61.74 -36.84
N SER A 375 5.34 62.37 -37.73
CA SER A 375 6.72 61.96 -38.06
C SER A 375 7.80 62.63 -37.21
N GLY A 376 7.47 63.72 -36.50
CA GLY A 376 8.41 64.36 -35.57
C GLY A 376 8.52 63.58 -34.25
N ALA A 377 9.67 63.65 -33.56
CA ALA A 377 9.84 63.01 -32.25
C ALA A 377 8.88 63.63 -31.23
N GLY A 378 8.12 62.83 -30.48
CA GLY A 378 7.13 63.33 -29.50
C GLY A 378 6.01 64.19 -30.10
N SER A 379 5.75 64.11 -31.40
CA SER A 379 4.71 64.88 -32.08
C SER A 379 3.31 64.28 -31.88
N THR A 380 2.25 65.07 -32.08
CA THR A 380 0.86 64.62 -32.03
C THR A 380 0.09 65.14 -33.24
N ALA A 381 -0.45 64.25 -34.09
CA ALA A 381 -1.32 64.58 -35.20
C ALA A 381 -2.72 63.98 -34.96
N MET A 382 -3.75 64.81 -34.87
CA MET A 382 -5.13 64.35 -34.64
C MET A 382 -6.08 64.96 -35.67
N GLY A 383 -6.66 64.12 -36.53
CA GLY A 383 -7.59 64.49 -37.59
C GLY A 383 -7.26 63.82 -38.92
N ASN A 384 -8.25 63.69 -39.81
CA ASN A 384 -8.05 63.14 -41.16
C ASN A 384 -6.96 63.93 -41.91
N LYS A 385 -5.87 63.26 -42.32
CA LYS A 385 -4.68 63.87 -42.94
C LYS A 385 -3.97 64.94 -42.10
N ALA A 386 -4.10 64.95 -40.78
CA ALA A 386 -3.28 65.82 -39.93
C ALA A 386 -1.80 65.42 -40.02
N ALA A 387 -0.88 66.37 -40.12
CA ALA A 387 0.56 66.13 -40.26
C ALA A 387 1.35 66.92 -39.20
N ALA A 388 1.97 66.22 -38.26
CA ALA A 388 2.89 66.80 -37.28
C ALA A 388 4.30 66.28 -37.55
N SER A 389 5.09 67.05 -38.33
CA SER A 389 6.42 66.64 -38.77
C SER A 389 7.57 67.30 -38.00
N GLY A 390 7.31 68.42 -37.31
CA GLY A 390 8.28 69.01 -36.38
C GLY A 390 8.41 68.21 -35.08
N ASN A 391 9.58 68.26 -34.43
CA ASN A 391 9.76 67.64 -33.13
C ASN A 391 8.88 68.34 -32.09
N ASN A 392 8.20 67.60 -31.22
CA ASN A 392 7.24 68.10 -30.23
C ASN A 392 6.07 68.90 -30.82
N ALA A 393 5.81 68.77 -32.13
CA ALA A 393 4.76 69.52 -32.82
C ALA A 393 3.38 68.90 -32.57
N VAL A 394 2.33 69.73 -32.57
CA VAL A 394 0.94 69.31 -32.40
C VAL A 394 0.10 69.80 -33.57
N ALA A 395 -0.43 68.90 -34.39
CA ALA A 395 -1.38 69.20 -35.45
C ALA A 395 -2.77 68.68 -35.06
N LEU A 396 -3.70 69.58 -34.73
CA LEU A 396 -5.04 69.23 -34.26
C LEU A 396 -6.09 69.77 -35.25
N GLY A 397 -6.63 68.90 -36.09
CA GLY A 397 -7.64 69.20 -37.10
C GLY A 397 -7.36 68.49 -38.42
N ALA A 398 -8.40 68.28 -39.24
CA ALA A 398 -8.21 67.64 -40.54
C ALA A 398 -7.29 68.49 -41.44
N ASN A 399 -6.29 67.89 -42.07
CA ASN A 399 -5.28 68.58 -42.89
C ASN A 399 -4.49 69.69 -42.13
N ALA A 400 -4.47 69.69 -40.80
CA ALA A 400 -3.60 70.57 -40.03
C ALA A 400 -2.14 70.15 -40.22
N GLN A 401 -1.22 71.10 -40.41
CA GLN A 401 0.21 70.84 -40.67
C GLN A 401 1.08 71.61 -39.67
N ALA A 402 1.71 70.90 -38.73
CA ALA A 402 2.68 71.45 -37.80
C ALA A 402 4.08 70.99 -38.19
N THR A 403 4.78 71.79 -38.98
CA THR A 403 6.11 71.47 -39.54
C THR A 403 7.26 72.12 -38.77
N GLY A 404 6.99 73.18 -38.00
CA GLY A 404 7.96 73.77 -37.07
C GLY A 404 8.15 72.93 -35.80
N ASN A 405 9.34 72.96 -35.21
CA ASN A 405 9.59 72.31 -33.92
C ASN A 405 8.86 73.03 -32.79
N ASN A 406 8.29 72.28 -31.85
CA ASN A 406 7.50 72.80 -30.73
C ASN A 406 6.36 73.73 -31.21
N ALA A 407 5.82 73.47 -32.40
CA ALA A 407 4.76 74.27 -33.02
C ALA A 407 3.40 73.58 -32.90
N VAL A 408 2.33 74.38 -32.83
CA VAL A 408 0.95 73.89 -32.74
C VAL A 408 0.13 74.42 -33.91
N ALA A 409 -0.33 73.55 -34.80
CA ALA A 409 -1.33 73.88 -35.81
C ALA A 409 -2.72 73.49 -35.29
N LEU A 410 -3.55 74.48 -34.99
CA LEU A 410 -4.86 74.31 -34.37
C LEU A 410 -5.99 74.62 -35.36
N GLY A 411 -6.82 73.64 -35.66
CA GLY A 411 -7.94 73.72 -36.60
C GLY A 411 -7.66 73.11 -37.97
N GLN A 412 -8.74 72.79 -38.70
CA GLN A 412 -8.67 72.21 -40.05
C GLN A 412 -7.85 73.09 -41.00
N GLY A 413 -6.90 72.53 -41.74
CA GLY A 413 -6.10 73.27 -42.72
C GLY A 413 -5.11 74.32 -42.17
N SER A 414 -4.97 74.43 -40.83
CA SER A 414 -4.00 75.34 -40.21
C SER A 414 -2.56 74.89 -40.50
N VAL A 415 -1.64 75.84 -40.68
CA VAL A 415 -0.23 75.57 -40.93
C VAL A 415 0.63 76.32 -39.91
N ALA A 416 1.41 75.58 -39.13
CA ALA A 416 2.41 76.09 -38.19
C ALA A 416 3.81 75.67 -38.67
N ASP A 417 4.43 76.53 -39.47
CA ASP A 417 5.72 76.30 -40.14
C ASP A 417 6.92 76.97 -39.44
N ARG A 418 6.67 77.65 -38.32
CA ARG A 418 7.68 78.31 -37.50
C ARG A 418 7.81 77.64 -36.14
N ASP A 419 9.05 77.48 -35.70
CA ASP A 419 9.36 76.92 -34.39
C ASP A 419 8.76 77.76 -33.25
N ASN A 420 8.30 77.11 -32.17
CA ASN A 420 7.72 77.75 -30.97
C ASN A 420 6.53 78.67 -31.26
N THR A 421 5.63 78.27 -32.16
CA THR A 421 4.44 79.06 -32.50
C THR A 421 3.15 78.26 -32.37
N VAL A 422 2.04 78.97 -32.16
CA VAL A 422 0.69 78.42 -32.30
C VAL A 422 0.05 79.09 -33.50
N SER A 423 -0.27 78.32 -34.55
CA SER A 423 -1.00 78.79 -35.72
C SER A 423 -2.45 78.31 -35.66
N VAL A 424 -3.37 79.26 -35.70
CA VAL A 424 -4.82 78.99 -35.77
C VAL A 424 -5.35 79.07 -37.20
N GLY A 425 -4.48 79.16 -38.21
CA GLY A 425 -4.90 79.36 -39.60
C GLY A 425 -3.78 79.11 -40.61
N ASN A 426 -3.99 79.56 -41.83
CA ASN A 426 -3.00 79.49 -42.90
C ASN A 426 -3.05 80.79 -43.71
N ALA A 427 -1.99 81.59 -43.60
CA ALA A 427 -1.90 82.87 -44.31
C ALA A 427 -1.73 82.68 -45.83
N ALA A 428 -1.07 81.61 -46.27
CA ALA A 428 -0.85 81.33 -47.69
C ALA A 428 -2.13 80.99 -48.45
N THR A 429 -3.14 80.45 -47.77
CA THR A 429 -4.46 80.15 -48.35
C THR A 429 -5.55 81.16 -47.94
N GLY A 430 -5.22 82.18 -47.15
CA GLY A 430 -6.18 83.15 -46.61
C GLY A 430 -7.10 82.61 -45.52
N GLN A 431 -6.86 81.39 -45.02
CA GLN A 431 -7.66 80.74 -43.98
C GLN A 431 -7.25 81.24 -42.59
N LEU A 432 -7.47 82.52 -42.32
CA LEU A 432 -7.24 83.14 -41.01
C LEU A 432 -8.46 82.94 -40.11
N ARG A 433 -8.23 82.79 -38.81
CA ARG A 433 -9.29 82.64 -37.81
C ARG A 433 -9.22 83.75 -36.78
N GLY A 434 -10.39 84.26 -36.39
CA GLY A 434 -10.51 85.13 -35.23
C GLY A 434 -10.31 84.33 -33.95
N ILE A 435 -9.56 84.89 -33.00
CA ILE A 435 -9.49 84.38 -31.64
C ILE A 435 -10.52 85.16 -30.82
N THR A 436 -11.67 84.54 -30.54
CA THR A 436 -12.78 85.15 -29.81
C THR A 436 -12.78 84.74 -28.33
N ASN A 437 -13.50 85.47 -27.48
CA ASN A 437 -13.58 85.24 -26.02
C ASN A 437 -12.23 85.43 -25.29
N VAL A 438 -11.41 86.37 -25.77
CA VAL A 438 -10.13 86.75 -25.13
C VAL A 438 -10.40 87.79 -24.04
N ALA A 439 -10.20 87.38 -22.78
CA ALA A 439 -10.24 88.30 -21.64
C ALA A 439 -9.12 89.35 -21.75
N PRO A 440 -9.26 90.54 -21.11
CA PRO A 440 -8.20 91.53 -21.10
C PRO A 440 -6.89 90.97 -20.53
N GLY A 441 -5.78 91.12 -21.25
CA GLY A 441 -4.44 90.70 -20.81
C GLY A 441 -3.94 91.53 -19.63
N VAL A 442 -3.23 90.90 -18.69
CA VAL A 442 -2.72 91.51 -17.46
C VAL A 442 -1.18 91.50 -17.42
N LEU A 443 -0.56 90.39 -17.84
CA LEU A 443 0.89 90.23 -17.94
C LEU A 443 1.41 90.66 -19.32
N GLY A 444 2.72 90.95 -19.40
CA GLY A 444 3.35 91.41 -20.65
C GLY A 444 3.34 90.41 -21.81
N THR A 445 3.04 89.13 -21.56
CA THR A 445 2.94 88.06 -22.56
C THR A 445 1.50 87.64 -22.88
N ASP A 446 0.51 88.32 -22.29
CA ASP A 446 -0.90 88.01 -22.54
C ASP A 446 -1.37 88.60 -23.88
N ALA A 447 -2.36 87.97 -24.49
CA ALA A 447 -2.99 88.51 -25.69
C ALA A 447 -3.82 89.76 -25.37
N VAL A 448 -3.66 90.82 -26.17
CA VAL A 448 -4.45 92.05 -26.05
C VAL A 448 -5.75 91.88 -26.83
N ASN A 449 -6.90 92.11 -26.19
CA ASN A 449 -8.18 92.10 -26.89
C ASN A 449 -8.53 93.47 -27.53
N VAL A 450 -9.52 93.50 -28.40
CA VAL A 450 -9.92 94.72 -29.14
C VAL A 450 -10.36 95.85 -28.20
N ASN A 451 -10.96 95.53 -27.05
CA ASN A 451 -11.36 96.55 -26.07
C ASN A 451 -10.14 97.25 -25.44
N GLN A 452 -9.09 96.52 -25.09
CA GLN A 452 -7.84 97.10 -24.58
C GLN A 452 -7.12 97.95 -25.64
N LEU A 453 -7.09 97.48 -26.90
CA LEU A 453 -6.54 98.25 -28.01
C LEU A 453 -7.35 99.54 -28.24
N GLN A 454 -8.67 99.46 -28.26
CA GLN A 454 -9.54 100.61 -28.46
C GLN A 454 -9.41 101.64 -27.32
N GLN A 455 -9.24 101.17 -26.07
CA GLN A 455 -8.94 102.04 -24.93
C GLN A 455 -7.58 102.72 -25.08
N ALA A 456 -6.53 101.98 -25.44
CA ALA A 456 -5.20 102.54 -25.67
C ALA A 456 -5.20 103.56 -26.81
N VAL A 457 -5.85 103.26 -27.93
CA VAL A 457 -6.01 104.17 -29.07
C VAL A 457 -6.84 105.39 -28.69
N SER A 458 -7.96 105.22 -27.98
CA SER A 458 -8.80 106.33 -27.50
C SER A 458 -8.02 107.27 -26.58
N ASN A 459 -7.21 106.72 -25.68
CA ASN A 459 -6.35 107.51 -24.79
C ASN A 459 -5.27 108.27 -25.59
N ALA A 460 -4.61 107.61 -26.54
CA ALA A 460 -3.60 108.23 -27.39
C ALA A 460 -4.19 109.33 -28.29
N THR A 461 -5.33 109.10 -28.94
CA THR A 461 -6.01 110.10 -29.77
C THR A 461 -6.52 111.27 -28.92
N SER A 462 -7.03 111.01 -27.72
CA SER A 462 -7.44 112.07 -26.79
C SER A 462 -6.25 112.94 -26.38
N GLN A 463 -5.09 112.32 -26.09
CA GLN A 463 -3.87 113.04 -25.78
C GLN A 463 -3.33 113.85 -26.98
N ALA A 464 -3.39 113.30 -28.20
CA ALA A 464 -2.98 113.99 -29.42
C ALA A 464 -3.91 115.17 -29.77
N ASN A 465 -5.23 114.98 -29.64
CA ASN A 465 -6.22 116.04 -29.83
C ASN A 465 -6.07 117.13 -28.77
N ALA A 466 -5.84 116.75 -27.50
CA ALA A 466 -5.53 117.70 -26.43
C ALA A 466 -4.26 118.50 -26.72
N PHE A 467 -3.22 117.84 -27.25
CA PHE A 467 -1.97 118.49 -27.66
C PHE A 467 -2.18 119.50 -28.80
N ALA A 468 -2.88 119.11 -29.87
CA ALA A 468 -3.19 119.99 -30.99
C ALA A 468 -4.11 121.16 -30.57
N ALA A 469 -5.14 120.87 -29.76
CA ALA A 469 -6.07 121.87 -29.26
C ALA A 469 -5.37 122.91 -28.39
N GLN A 470 -4.42 122.50 -27.54
CA GLN A 470 -3.58 123.42 -26.77
C GLN A 470 -2.72 124.32 -27.65
N GLY A 471 -2.13 123.78 -28.72
CA GLY A 471 -1.36 124.57 -29.70
C GLY A 471 -2.20 125.65 -30.37
N VAL A 472 -3.42 125.31 -30.82
CA VAL A 472 -4.34 126.27 -31.45
C VAL A 472 -4.89 127.27 -30.45
N ALA A 473 -5.29 126.83 -29.25
CA ALA A 473 -5.78 127.74 -28.20
C ALA A 473 -4.71 128.75 -27.80
N ALA A 474 -3.44 128.30 -27.64
CA ALA A 474 -2.31 129.18 -27.37
C ALA A 474 -2.16 130.26 -28.47
N ALA A 475 -2.21 129.87 -29.74
CA ALA A 475 -2.13 130.80 -30.86
C ALA A 475 -3.30 131.81 -30.89
N LEU A 476 -4.54 131.37 -30.61
CA LEU A 476 -5.72 132.24 -30.53
C LEU A 476 -5.65 133.22 -29.35
N ALA A 477 -5.06 132.80 -28.24
CA ALA A 477 -4.88 133.63 -27.05
C ALA A 477 -3.76 134.68 -27.20
N MET A 478 -3.17 134.83 -28.39
CA MET A 478 -2.17 135.86 -28.65
C MET A 478 -2.85 137.10 -29.27
N PRO A 479 -3.00 138.20 -28.51
CA PRO A 479 -3.73 139.36 -29.00
C PRO A 479 -2.88 140.12 -30.04
N SER A 480 -3.43 140.36 -31.23
CA SER A 480 -2.82 141.18 -32.29
C SER A 480 -2.85 142.65 -31.91
N MET A 481 -1.67 143.28 -31.94
CA MET A 481 -1.55 144.72 -31.72
C MET A 481 -2.35 145.47 -32.81
N PRO A 482 -3.34 146.31 -32.43
CA PRO A 482 -4.02 147.18 -33.38
C PRO A 482 -3.08 148.30 -33.84
N THR A 483 -3.37 148.93 -34.98
CA THR A 483 -2.62 150.09 -35.45
C THR A 483 -2.76 151.23 -34.43
N LEU A 484 -1.64 151.68 -33.88
CA LEU A 484 -1.58 152.69 -32.84
C LEU A 484 -0.80 153.92 -33.34
N PRO A 485 -1.08 155.12 -32.81
CA PRO A 485 -0.28 156.31 -33.11
C PRO A 485 1.20 156.13 -32.71
N ALA A 486 2.12 156.76 -33.46
CA ALA A 486 3.57 156.62 -33.30
C ALA A 486 4.04 156.86 -31.84
N GLY A 487 4.95 156.00 -31.35
CA GLY A 487 5.55 156.10 -30.02
C GLY A 487 4.76 155.46 -28.86
N LYS A 488 3.54 154.95 -29.09
CA LYS A 488 2.70 154.33 -28.04
C LYS A 488 3.11 152.87 -27.76
N LYS A 489 3.09 152.50 -26.47
CA LYS A 489 3.22 151.10 -26.00
C LYS A 489 1.84 150.50 -25.83
N TRP A 490 1.71 149.22 -26.15
CA TRP A 490 0.47 148.46 -26.05
C TRP A 490 0.71 147.18 -25.26
N MET A 491 -0.28 146.81 -24.45
CA MET A 491 -0.34 145.51 -23.81
C MET A 491 -1.75 144.97 -24.02
N GLY A 492 -1.86 143.79 -24.62
CA GLY A 492 -3.10 143.06 -24.74
C GLY A 492 -3.03 141.79 -23.91
N ALA A 493 -4.14 141.43 -23.27
CA ALA A 493 -4.38 140.09 -22.80
C ALA A 493 -5.52 139.51 -23.64
N ALA A 494 -5.36 138.27 -24.11
CA ALA A 494 -6.44 137.53 -24.74
C ALA A 494 -6.58 136.15 -24.09
N ALA A 495 -7.81 135.68 -24.08
CA ALA A 495 -8.14 134.31 -23.75
C ALA A 495 -8.60 133.61 -25.04
N GLY A 496 -8.00 132.47 -25.34
CA GLY A 496 -8.35 131.61 -26.47
C GLY A 496 -8.95 130.33 -25.94
N ASN A 497 -10.07 129.89 -26.51
CA ASN A 497 -10.61 128.56 -26.25
C ASN A 497 -10.76 127.82 -27.57
N TYR A 498 -10.24 126.60 -27.64
CA TYR A 498 -10.41 125.75 -28.81
C TYR A 498 -10.52 124.29 -28.39
N ALA A 499 -11.60 123.61 -28.80
CA ALA A 499 -11.83 122.19 -28.58
C ALA A 499 -11.59 121.70 -27.13
N GLY A 500 -12.00 122.50 -26.14
CA GLY A 500 -11.85 122.18 -24.70
C GLY A 500 -10.49 122.52 -24.09
N ALA A 501 -9.54 123.04 -24.88
CA ALA A 501 -8.33 123.69 -24.38
C ALA A 501 -8.57 125.19 -24.17
N SER A 502 -8.11 125.71 -23.03
CA SER A 502 -8.16 127.13 -22.69
C SER A 502 -6.74 127.68 -22.62
N ALA A 503 -6.53 128.87 -23.15
CA ALA A 503 -5.24 129.53 -23.13
C ALA A 503 -5.39 131.00 -22.77
N ILE A 504 -4.38 131.53 -22.09
CA ILE A 504 -4.25 132.96 -21.82
C ILE A 504 -2.92 133.40 -22.40
N GLY A 505 -2.94 134.48 -23.17
CA GLY A 505 -1.73 135.09 -23.68
C GLY A 505 -1.71 136.58 -23.46
N PHE A 506 -0.49 137.06 -23.23
CA PHE A 506 -0.17 138.46 -23.08
C PHE A 506 0.74 138.85 -24.23
N ALA A 507 0.42 139.95 -24.91
CA ALA A 507 1.30 140.52 -25.91
C ALA A 507 1.61 141.97 -25.58
N PHE A 508 2.87 142.32 -25.78
CA PHE A 508 3.42 143.64 -25.62
C PHE A 508 3.81 144.14 -27.00
N GLY A 509 3.40 145.36 -27.33
CA GLY A 509 3.61 145.97 -28.63
C GLY A 509 4.17 147.38 -28.48
N TYR A 510 4.96 147.79 -29.45
CA TYR A 510 5.53 149.13 -29.53
C TYR A 510 5.48 149.62 -30.97
N GLN A 511 4.85 150.78 -31.17
CA GLN A 511 4.79 151.44 -32.48
C GLN A 511 6.02 152.33 -32.61
N VAL A 512 6.97 151.95 -33.46
CA VAL A 512 8.24 152.68 -33.63
C VAL A 512 7.98 153.98 -34.39
N ASN A 513 7.33 153.89 -35.56
CA ASN A 513 6.97 155.02 -36.43
C ASN A 513 5.57 154.80 -37.04
N GLU A 514 5.05 155.77 -37.81
CA GLU A 514 3.76 155.64 -38.52
C GLU A 514 3.70 154.40 -39.43
N GLY A 515 4.84 154.02 -40.01
CA GLY A 515 4.94 152.81 -40.82
C GLY A 515 5.24 151.52 -40.05
N LEU A 516 6.02 151.50 -38.96
CA LEU A 516 6.55 150.25 -38.35
C LEU A 516 5.99 149.95 -36.96
N ASN A 517 5.46 148.75 -36.76
CA ASN A 517 5.08 148.19 -35.46
C ASN A 517 5.86 146.91 -35.13
N LEU A 518 6.19 146.72 -33.85
CA LEU A 518 6.85 145.53 -33.31
C LEU A 518 6.05 145.00 -32.12
N GLY A 519 5.90 143.69 -32.01
CA GLY A 519 5.23 143.08 -30.87
C GLY A 519 5.77 141.70 -30.51
N VAL A 520 5.72 141.38 -29.22
CA VAL A 520 6.08 140.07 -28.67
C VAL A 520 4.92 139.58 -27.82
N GLY A 521 4.47 138.36 -28.06
CA GLY A 521 3.43 137.72 -27.28
C GLY A 521 3.90 136.41 -26.68
N VAL A 522 3.45 136.11 -25.48
CA VAL A 522 3.59 134.80 -24.84
C VAL A 522 2.20 134.32 -24.43
N SER A 523 1.94 133.04 -24.63
CA SER A 523 0.67 132.40 -24.28
C SER A 523 0.92 131.07 -23.62
N THR A 524 0.02 130.68 -22.73
CA THR A 524 0.02 129.36 -22.09
C THR A 524 -1.35 128.73 -22.25
N ALA A 525 -1.39 127.46 -22.65
CA ALA A 525 -2.61 126.68 -22.84
C ALA A 525 -2.66 125.47 -21.93
N THR A 526 -3.85 125.17 -21.42
CA THR A 526 -4.17 124.03 -20.58
C THR A 526 -5.41 123.31 -21.14
N SER A 527 -5.50 121.99 -20.98
CA SER A 527 -6.71 121.22 -21.32
C SER A 527 -6.86 119.99 -20.42
N SER A 528 -8.11 119.60 -20.18
CA SER A 528 -8.47 118.39 -19.45
C SER A 528 -8.19 117.16 -20.30
N GLY A 529 -6.94 116.69 -20.32
CA GLY A 529 -6.52 115.53 -21.11
C GLY A 529 -5.05 115.52 -21.55
N SER A 530 -4.26 116.55 -21.24
CA SER A 530 -2.80 116.53 -21.45
C SER A 530 -2.03 116.41 -20.15
N ASN A 531 -0.83 115.81 -20.23
CA ASN A 531 0.19 115.92 -19.19
C ASN A 531 1.00 117.22 -19.41
N GLY A 532 0.49 118.31 -18.84
CA GLY A 532 1.23 119.57 -18.68
C GLY A 532 0.81 120.71 -19.60
N ASN A 533 1.07 121.93 -19.12
CA ASN A 533 0.76 123.18 -19.82
C ASN A 533 1.69 123.37 -21.02
N ARG A 534 1.21 124.07 -22.06
CA ARG A 534 1.98 124.40 -23.25
C ARG A 534 2.19 125.89 -23.35
N VAL A 535 3.44 126.33 -23.50
CA VAL A 535 3.80 127.74 -23.67
C VAL A 535 4.17 127.97 -25.13
N ALA A 536 3.59 128.99 -25.74
CA ALA A 536 3.95 129.45 -27.08
C ALA A 536 4.34 130.93 -27.03
N ALA A 537 5.36 131.30 -27.80
CA ALA A 537 5.79 132.68 -27.96
C ALA A 537 5.67 133.09 -29.43
N ARG A 538 5.25 134.33 -29.69
CA ARG A 538 5.26 134.93 -31.02
C ARG A 538 5.98 136.26 -31.01
N VAL A 539 6.61 136.58 -32.14
CA VAL A 539 7.13 137.91 -32.43
C VAL A 539 6.47 138.35 -33.74
N GLN A 540 5.95 139.57 -33.76
CA GLN A 540 5.32 140.17 -34.93
C GLN A 540 6.00 141.49 -35.27
N ALA A 541 6.15 141.75 -36.56
CA ALA A 541 6.57 143.04 -37.09
C ALA A 541 5.66 143.35 -38.29
N GLY A 542 5.11 144.56 -38.34
CA GLY A 542 4.24 145.02 -39.41
C GLY A 542 4.72 146.37 -39.92
N TYR A 543 4.79 146.50 -41.23
CA TYR A 543 5.16 147.74 -41.89
C TYR A 543 4.02 148.18 -42.82
N ALA A 544 3.47 149.37 -42.60
CA ALA A 544 2.50 150.04 -43.46
C ALA A 544 3.24 151.09 -44.28
N TRP A 545 3.05 151.07 -45.60
CA TRP A 545 3.69 151.97 -46.55
C TRP A 545 2.68 152.80 -47.32
#